data_AF-A0A7S4FD77-F1
#
_entry.id   AF-A0A7S4FD77-F1
#
_cell.length_a   1.000
_cell.length_b   1.000
_cell.length_c   1.000
_cell.angle_alpha   90.00
_cell.angle_beta   90.00
_cell.angle_gamma   90.00
#
_symmetry.space_group_name_H-M   'P 1'
#
loop_
_entity.id
_entity.type
_entity.pdbx_description
1 polymer ?
#
loop_
_entity_poly.entity_id
_entity_poly.type
_entity_poly.pdbx_seq_one_letter_code
_entity_poly.pdbx_strand_id
1 'polypeptide(L)'
;TLPWHDPLVAVHIPTKRVHTLPMGDFPSDVAFWSHGLALHRESLTLAVVNHAWKFGGERIEIFELAFESPEAPPTLRYVKSVVDPKLKYGQINSVALLSAAPLRFYATAWIGVDNNAEGMSKFYVPLTLMNGLFGIERCPLLYCSKDGCQDTGHWSLGWNGIDFNKDRTQVAVVSMFIDNAVRVYAINETHPRELTHVRSIPTLYLMDNIRLVESESDSDTTVWTTAGITRAMLYLEFEKKVMAGAPKEKLSRVPAQVQKVTVGTMDSSEKGEPEIRKVNIEEGYKVEVLHSSSGWFNNSMSSLTVATVSPSGKTMLLGSFCDRKLAICRGPKA
;
A
#
# COMPACT_ATOMS: atom_id res chain seq x y z
N THR A 1 15.54 -14.91 -15.50
CA THR A 1 14.33 -14.72 -14.66
C THR A 1 13.20 -15.47 -15.32
N LEU A 2 12.39 -16.23 -14.56
CA LEU A 2 11.19 -16.85 -15.13
C LEU A 2 10.26 -15.73 -15.62
N PRO A 3 9.53 -15.90 -16.74
CA PRO A 3 8.74 -14.84 -17.36
C PRO A 3 7.54 -14.37 -16.52
N TRP A 4 7.38 -14.89 -15.29
CA TRP A 4 6.24 -14.71 -14.41
C TRP A 4 6.59 -14.03 -13.07
N HIS A 5 7.78 -13.42 -12.96
CA HIS A 5 8.25 -12.78 -11.72
C HIS A 5 8.49 -11.28 -11.92
N ASP A 6 7.69 -10.47 -11.21
CA ASP A 6 7.94 -9.05 -11.04
C ASP A 6 9.04 -8.84 -9.99
N PRO A 7 10.16 -8.19 -10.32
CA PRO A 7 11.19 -7.95 -9.33
C PRO A 7 10.72 -6.92 -8.31
N LEU A 8 10.81 -7.27 -7.02
CA LEU A 8 10.87 -6.25 -5.98
C LEU A 8 12.17 -5.46 -6.12
N VAL A 9 12.11 -4.18 -5.80
CA VAL A 9 13.28 -3.29 -5.84
C VAL A 9 13.45 -2.59 -4.51
N ALA A 10 14.66 -2.15 -4.23
CA ALA A 10 14.97 -1.17 -3.20
C ALA A 10 15.60 0.06 -3.85
N VAL A 11 15.41 1.20 -3.22
CA VAL A 11 16.00 2.48 -3.65
C VAL A 11 16.91 2.97 -2.54
N HIS A 12 18.20 3.13 -2.85
CA HIS A 12 19.14 3.76 -1.93
C HIS A 12 18.96 5.27 -2.00
N ILE A 13 18.31 5.88 -0.99
CA ILE A 13 17.89 7.29 -1.00
C ILE A 13 19.03 8.27 -1.34
N PRO A 14 20.20 8.21 -0.68
CA PRO A 14 21.24 9.21 -0.91
C PRO A 14 21.76 9.23 -2.35
N THR A 15 21.84 8.07 -2.99
CA THR A 15 22.37 7.95 -4.36
C THR A 15 21.29 7.83 -5.43
N LYS A 16 20.01 7.73 -5.02
CA LYS A 16 18.85 7.41 -5.86
C LYS A 16 19.03 6.13 -6.71
N ARG A 17 19.95 5.23 -6.33
CA ARG A 17 20.19 3.98 -7.07
C ARG A 17 19.08 2.98 -6.78
N VAL A 18 18.61 2.33 -7.83
CA VAL A 18 17.59 1.27 -7.76
C VAL A 18 18.28 -0.08 -7.85
N HIS A 19 17.98 -0.97 -6.92
CA HIS A 19 18.51 -2.32 -6.84
C HIS A 19 17.36 -3.30 -6.93
N THR A 20 17.46 -4.30 -7.80
CA THR A 20 16.56 -5.46 -7.74
C THR A 20 16.88 -6.26 -6.48
N LEU A 21 15.84 -6.65 -5.75
CA LEU A 21 15.96 -7.50 -4.57
C LEU A 21 15.91 -8.96 -5.01
N PRO A 22 17.01 -9.73 -4.85
CA PRO A 22 16.96 -11.15 -5.14
C PRO A 22 16.03 -11.83 -4.12
N MET A 23 15.10 -12.65 -4.63
CA MET A 23 14.20 -13.48 -3.83
C MET A 23 14.78 -14.89 -3.77
N GLY A 24 15.39 -15.23 -2.63
CA GLY A 24 15.85 -16.58 -2.35
C GLY A 24 14.69 -17.50 -1.99
N ASP A 25 14.77 -18.76 -2.43
CA ASP A 25 13.87 -19.85 -2.02
C ASP A 25 12.37 -19.63 -2.31
N PHE A 26 12.04 -18.72 -3.21
CA PHE A 26 10.65 -18.51 -3.63
C PHE A 26 10.15 -19.70 -4.49
N PRO A 27 8.94 -20.24 -4.23
CA PRO A 27 8.42 -21.40 -4.95
C PRO A 27 8.38 -21.19 -6.47
N SER A 28 8.97 -22.11 -7.24
CA SER A 28 9.12 -21.96 -8.69
C SER A 28 7.82 -22.13 -9.49
N ASP A 29 6.81 -22.77 -8.89
CA ASP A 29 5.48 -22.98 -9.45
C ASP A 29 4.52 -21.82 -9.16
N VAL A 30 4.97 -20.82 -8.39
CA VAL A 30 4.19 -19.65 -8.03
C VAL A 30 4.60 -18.44 -8.87
N ALA A 31 3.64 -17.80 -9.53
CA ALA A 31 3.89 -16.50 -10.16
C ALA A 31 4.00 -15.41 -9.09
N PHE A 32 4.83 -14.40 -9.35
CA PHE A 32 5.04 -13.31 -8.41
C PHE A 32 4.66 -12.00 -9.08
N TRP A 33 3.43 -11.57 -8.82
CA TRP A 33 2.85 -10.32 -9.28
C TRP A 33 2.48 -9.49 -8.07
N SER A 34 3.51 -8.83 -7.53
CA SER A 34 3.41 -8.06 -6.30
C SER A 34 2.54 -6.82 -6.45
N HIS A 35 1.79 -6.51 -5.39
CA HIS A 35 0.97 -5.31 -5.26
C HIS A 35 1.37 -4.59 -3.96
N GLY A 36 0.43 -4.39 -3.04
CA GLY A 36 0.67 -3.70 -1.77
C GLY A 36 1.64 -4.47 -0.88
N LEU A 37 2.29 -3.73 0.01
CA LEU A 37 3.35 -4.25 0.85
C LEU A 37 3.38 -3.54 2.21
N ALA A 38 3.91 -4.23 3.22
CA ALA A 38 4.19 -3.69 4.53
C ALA A 38 5.46 -4.28 5.13
N LEU A 39 6.28 -3.41 5.72
CA LEU A 39 7.47 -3.78 6.47
C LEU A 39 7.22 -3.62 7.96
N HIS A 40 7.29 -4.72 8.70
CA HIS A 40 7.38 -4.72 10.16
C HIS A 40 8.83 -4.48 10.56
N ARG A 41 9.18 -3.21 10.86
CA ARG A 41 10.57 -2.76 11.01
C ARG A 41 11.31 -3.44 12.15
N GLU A 42 10.62 -3.76 13.24
CA GLU A 42 11.21 -4.34 14.44
C GLU A 42 11.74 -5.75 14.20
N SER A 43 11.07 -6.51 13.32
CA SER A 43 11.44 -7.89 12.98
C SER A 43 11.99 -8.04 11.55
N LEU A 44 12.11 -6.93 10.82
CA LEU A 44 12.49 -6.90 9.41
C LEU A 44 11.67 -7.86 8.53
N THR A 45 10.39 -8.00 8.85
CA THR A 45 9.47 -8.87 8.11
C THR A 45 8.70 -8.06 7.08
N LEU A 46 8.75 -8.49 5.82
CA LEU A 46 8.02 -7.88 4.71
C LEU A 46 6.85 -8.79 4.33
N ALA A 47 5.64 -8.23 4.37
CA ALA A 47 4.47 -8.82 3.75
C ALA A 47 4.23 -8.19 2.38
N VAL A 48 3.89 -9.02 1.40
CA VAL A 48 3.64 -8.59 0.02
C VAL A 48 2.35 -9.24 -0.47
N VAL A 49 1.39 -8.43 -0.89
CA VAL A 49 0.23 -8.91 -1.65
C VAL A 49 0.74 -9.44 -2.98
N ASN A 50 0.43 -10.70 -3.32
CA ASN A 50 0.82 -11.33 -4.56
C ASN A 50 -0.41 -11.90 -5.26
N HIS A 51 -0.69 -11.39 -6.46
CA HIS A 51 -1.84 -11.78 -7.26
C HIS A 51 -1.55 -12.97 -8.17
N ALA A 52 -0.97 -14.08 -7.70
CA ALA A 52 -0.43 -15.15 -8.54
C ALA A 52 -1.43 -15.85 -9.50
N TRP A 53 -2.72 -15.47 -9.50
CA TRP A 53 -3.79 -15.94 -10.39
C TRP A 53 -3.80 -17.47 -10.58
N LYS A 54 -3.69 -18.00 -11.81
CA LYS A 54 -3.70 -19.44 -12.05
C LYS A 54 -2.46 -20.16 -11.56
N PHE A 55 -1.40 -19.41 -11.28
CA PHE A 55 -0.11 -19.92 -10.81
C PHE A 55 0.04 -19.68 -9.31
N GLY A 56 -1.04 -19.84 -8.53
CA GLY A 56 -1.01 -19.77 -7.07
C GLY A 56 -2.13 -18.96 -6.42
N GLY A 57 -2.81 -18.10 -7.17
CA GLY A 57 -3.95 -17.33 -6.70
C GLY A 57 -3.61 -16.21 -5.74
N GLU A 58 -4.62 -15.73 -5.04
CA GLU A 58 -4.47 -14.62 -4.10
C GLU A 58 -3.77 -15.06 -2.83
N ARG A 59 -2.72 -14.33 -2.46
CA ARG A 59 -1.90 -14.69 -1.31
C ARG A 59 -1.11 -13.49 -0.77
N ILE A 60 -0.73 -13.59 0.50
CA ILE A 60 0.26 -12.69 1.11
C ILE A 60 1.56 -13.45 1.29
N GLU A 61 2.60 -13.00 0.60
CA GLU A 61 3.94 -13.56 0.70
C GLU A 61 4.69 -12.90 1.86
N ILE A 62 5.32 -13.72 2.69
CA ILE A 62 6.10 -13.27 3.84
C ILE A 62 7.57 -13.51 3.54
N PHE A 63 8.35 -12.45 3.64
CA PHE A 63 9.80 -12.45 3.52
C PHE A 63 10.44 -11.89 4.78
N GLU A 64 11.66 -12.30 5.03
CA GLU A 64 12.56 -11.61 5.95
C GLU A 64 13.62 -10.85 5.15
N LEU A 65 13.91 -9.63 5.59
CA LEU A 65 14.98 -8.83 5.04
C LEU A 65 16.27 -9.14 5.79
N ALA A 66 17.30 -9.52 5.03
CA ALA A 66 18.66 -9.60 5.55
C ALA A 66 19.51 -8.46 4.98
N PHE A 67 20.31 -7.83 5.85
CA PHE A 67 21.26 -6.80 5.48
C PHE A 67 22.66 -7.33 5.74
N GLU A 68 23.41 -7.63 4.67
CA GLU A 68 24.79 -8.12 4.79
C GLU A 68 25.76 -6.99 5.11
N SER A 69 25.57 -5.80 4.52
CA SER A 69 26.32 -4.59 4.83
C SER A 69 25.46 -3.33 4.64
N PRO A 70 25.90 -2.15 5.13
CA PRO A 70 25.23 -0.89 4.86
C PRO A 70 25.18 -0.47 3.38
N GLU A 71 26.15 -0.90 2.58
CA GLU A 71 26.32 -0.52 1.18
C GLU A 71 25.70 -1.54 0.21
N ALA A 72 25.48 -2.78 0.65
CA ALA A 72 24.83 -3.82 -0.13
C ALA A 72 23.29 -3.65 -0.11
N PRO A 73 22.59 -3.96 -1.22
CA PRO A 73 21.14 -4.04 -1.19
C PRO A 73 20.69 -5.16 -0.24
N PRO A 74 19.56 -5.01 0.47
CA PRO A 74 19.02 -6.09 1.27
C PRO A 74 18.69 -7.30 0.39
N THR A 75 18.72 -8.49 0.98
CA THR A 75 18.25 -9.71 0.34
C THR A 75 16.92 -10.14 0.95
N LEU A 76 16.07 -10.79 0.15
CA LEU A 76 14.78 -11.30 0.59
C LEU A 76 14.87 -12.81 0.77
N ARG A 77 14.66 -13.26 2.01
CA ARG A 77 14.50 -14.68 2.33
C ARG A 77 13.02 -15.01 2.40
N TYR A 78 12.53 -15.87 1.50
CA TYR A 78 11.15 -16.33 1.56
C TYR A 78 10.89 -17.15 2.82
N VAL A 79 9.78 -16.87 3.51
CA VAL A 79 9.37 -17.58 4.74
C VAL A 79 8.18 -18.48 4.47
N LYS A 80 7.08 -17.91 3.96
CA LYS A 80 5.83 -18.62 3.70
C LYS A 80 4.84 -17.77 2.89
N SER A 81 3.81 -18.43 2.35
CA SER A 81 2.62 -17.78 1.82
C SER A 81 1.45 -17.93 2.81
N VAL A 82 0.65 -16.88 2.96
CA VAL A 82 -0.68 -16.95 3.58
C VAL A 82 -1.71 -17.03 2.46
N VAL A 83 -2.45 -18.13 2.44
CA VAL A 83 -3.54 -18.38 1.49
C VAL A 83 -4.81 -18.60 2.31
N ASP A 84 -5.86 -17.83 2.02
CA ASP A 84 -7.15 -17.95 2.68
C ASP A 84 -8.26 -17.64 1.66
N PRO A 85 -9.35 -18.41 1.60
CA PRO A 85 -10.46 -18.15 0.68
C PRO A 85 -11.05 -16.73 0.78
N LYS A 86 -10.93 -16.06 1.93
CA LYS A 86 -11.39 -14.68 2.11
C LYS A 86 -10.54 -13.64 1.39
N LEU A 87 -9.28 -13.96 1.04
CA LEU A 87 -8.45 -13.02 0.31
C LEU A 87 -9.01 -12.74 -1.08
N LYS A 88 -9.66 -13.73 -1.71
CA LYS A 88 -10.34 -13.66 -3.01
C LYS A 88 -9.45 -13.18 -4.17
N TYR A 89 -9.61 -13.78 -5.34
CA TYR A 89 -8.74 -13.50 -6.48
C TYR A 89 -8.77 -12.03 -6.91
N GLY A 90 -7.60 -11.37 -6.87
CA GLY A 90 -7.41 -10.02 -7.37
C GLY A 90 -8.16 -8.94 -6.60
N GLN A 91 -8.54 -9.18 -5.35
CA GLN A 91 -9.25 -8.20 -4.53
C GLN A 91 -8.35 -7.45 -3.57
N ILE A 92 -7.29 -8.07 -3.06
CA ILE A 92 -6.47 -7.45 -2.03
C ILE A 92 -5.61 -6.35 -2.66
N ASN A 93 -5.61 -5.19 -2.05
CA ASN A 93 -4.85 -4.05 -2.52
C ASN A 93 -3.61 -3.84 -1.67
N SER A 94 -3.80 -3.77 -0.35
CA SER A 94 -2.74 -3.45 0.59
C SER A 94 -2.82 -4.28 1.86
N VAL A 95 -1.71 -4.27 2.60
CA VAL A 95 -1.53 -5.04 3.83
C VAL A 95 -0.81 -4.16 4.85
N ALA A 96 -1.14 -4.31 6.13
CA ALA A 96 -0.40 -3.73 7.25
C ALA A 96 -0.16 -4.82 8.32
N LEU A 97 1.11 -5.13 8.57
CA LEU A 97 1.54 -6.14 9.54
C LEU A 97 1.37 -5.62 10.96
N LEU A 98 0.43 -6.12 11.75
CA LEU A 98 0.26 -5.77 13.17
C LEU A 98 1.39 -6.40 14.03
N SER A 99 1.76 -7.64 13.70
CA SER A 99 2.79 -8.40 14.40
C SER A 99 3.35 -9.47 13.46
N ALA A 100 4.66 -9.72 13.52
CA ALA A 100 5.30 -10.76 12.71
C ALA A 100 5.30 -12.15 13.38
N ALA A 101 5.26 -12.19 14.71
CA ALA A 101 5.30 -13.42 15.50
C ALA A 101 4.47 -13.28 16.80
N PRO A 102 3.26 -13.86 16.88
CA PRO A 102 2.57 -14.55 15.79
C PRO A 102 2.19 -13.58 14.66
N LEU A 103 2.20 -14.07 13.42
CA LEU A 103 1.83 -13.28 12.25
C LEU A 103 0.37 -12.82 12.35
N ARG A 104 0.16 -11.51 12.41
CA ARG A 104 -1.14 -10.85 12.43
C ARG A 104 -1.08 -9.62 11.54
N PHE A 105 -2.10 -9.40 10.73
CA PHE A 105 -2.15 -8.26 9.81
C PHE A 105 -3.58 -7.89 9.45
N TYR A 106 -3.75 -6.66 8.95
CA TYR A 106 -4.96 -6.27 8.24
C TYR A 106 -4.67 -6.20 6.74
N ALA A 107 -5.69 -6.48 5.94
CA ALA A 107 -5.63 -6.40 4.50
C ALA A 107 -6.86 -5.67 3.95
N THR A 108 -6.65 -4.85 2.93
CA THR A 108 -7.70 -4.07 2.29
C THR A 108 -8.17 -4.76 1.03
N ALA A 109 -9.48 -4.92 0.87
CA ALA A 109 -10.07 -5.28 -0.41
C ALA A 109 -10.42 -4.00 -1.20
N TRP A 110 -9.97 -3.92 -2.45
CA TRP A 110 -10.19 -2.77 -3.32
C TRP A 110 -11.46 -2.87 -4.17
N ILE A 111 -11.86 -4.09 -4.50
CA ILE A 111 -13.02 -4.35 -5.36
C ILE A 111 -13.81 -5.51 -4.79
N GLY A 112 -15.14 -5.39 -4.84
CA GLY A 112 -16.06 -6.41 -4.33
C GLY A 112 -16.23 -7.61 -5.27
N VAL A 113 -15.86 -7.47 -6.54
CA VAL A 113 -16.04 -8.49 -7.58
C VAL A 113 -14.85 -9.42 -7.57
N ASP A 114 -15.08 -10.71 -7.42
CA ASP A 114 -14.01 -11.71 -7.54
C ASP A 114 -13.53 -11.73 -8.99
N ASN A 115 -12.24 -11.50 -9.19
CA ASN A 115 -11.63 -11.86 -10.47
C ASN A 115 -11.50 -13.39 -10.55
N ASN A 116 -11.15 -13.93 -11.71
CA ASN A 116 -11.02 -15.37 -11.88
C ASN A 116 -9.56 -15.82 -11.84
N ALA A 117 -9.32 -17.13 -11.80
CA ALA A 117 -7.97 -17.68 -11.81
C ALA A 117 -7.18 -17.29 -13.08
N GLU A 118 -7.82 -16.90 -14.19
CA GLU A 118 -7.12 -16.49 -15.41
C GLU A 118 -6.66 -15.03 -15.39
N GLY A 119 -7.11 -14.22 -14.43
CA GLY A 119 -6.75 -12.81 -14.30
C GLY A 119 -7.95 -11.88 -14.13
N MET A 120 -7.70 -10.59 -14.38
CA MET A 120 -8.76 -9.58 -14.36
C MET A 120 -9.82 -9.86 -15.43
N SER A 121 -11.09 -9.81 -15.02
CA SER A 121 -12.23 -9.96 -15.93
C SER A 121 -12.24 -8.86 -16.99
N LYS A 122 -12.65 -9.16 -18.23
CA LYS A 122 -12.89 -8.13 -19.27
C LYS A 122 -13.99 -7.14 -18.88
N PHE A 123 -14.86 -7.53 -17.95
CA PHE A 123 -15.90 -6.68 -17.39
C PHE A 123 -15.43 -5.89 -16.17
N TYR A 124 -14.14 -5.97 -15.80
CA TYR A 124 -13.55 -5.27 -14.66
C TYR A 124 -13.89 -3.77 -14.68
N VAL A 125 -13.51 -3.04 -15.74
CA VAL A 125 -13.73 -1.59 -15.81
C VAL A 125 -15.23 -1.21 -15.72
N PRO A 126 -16.14 -1.83 -16.50
CA PRO A 126 -17.57 -1.59 -16.34
C PRO A 126 -18.11 -1.91 -14.94
N LEU A 127 -17.70 -3.03 -14.35
CA LEU A 127 -18.18 -3.45 -13.03
C LEU A 127 -17.66 -2.52 -11.92
N THR A 128 -16.40 -2.09 -11.99
CA THR A 128 -15.84 -1.10 -11.06
C THR A 128 -16.60 0.22 -11.16
N LEU A 129 -16.92 0.67 -12.37
CA LEU A 129 -17.70 1.89 -12.58
C LEU A 129 -19.12 1.74 -12.03
N MET A 130 -19.79 0.63 -12.32
CA MET A 130 -21.11 0.31 -11.77
C MET A 130 -21.07 0.24 -10.25
N ASN A 131 -20.04 -0.41 -9.67
CA ASN A 131 -19.89 -0.50 -8.23
C ASN A 131 -19.69 0.88 -7.61
N GLY A 132 -18.86 1.73 -8.20
CA GLY A 132 -18.65 3.11 -7.75
C GLY A 132 -19.92 3.97 -7.81
N LEU A 133 -20.77 3.77 -8.84
CA LEU A 133 -22.01 4.53 -9.02
C LEU A 133 -23.17 4.05 -8.15
N PHE A 134 -23.31 2.73 -7.98
CA PHE A 134 -24.49 2.12 -7.37
C PHE A 134 -24.21 1.48 -6.01
N GLY A 135 -22.94 1.40 -5.59
CA GLY A 135 -22.52 0.82 -4.31
C GLY A 135 -22.94 -0.63 -4.12
N ILE A 136 -22.90 -1.43 -5.19
CA ILE A 136 -23.50 -2.77 -5.26
C ILE A 136 -22.74 -3.75 -4.38
N GLU A 137 -21.42 -3.61 -4.26
CA GLU A 137 -20.56 -4.54 -3.55
C GLU A 137 -19.65 -3.84 -2.55
N ARG A 138 -19.59 -4.47 -1.38
CA ARG A 138 -18.87 -4.01 -0.21
C ARG A 138 -17.52 -4.72 -0.16
N CYS A 139 -16.47 -3.94 -0.14
CA CYS A 139 -15.13 -4.41 0.08
C CYS A 139 -14.86 -4.46 1.59
N PRO A 140 -14.57 -5.65 2.16
CA PRO A 140 -14.29 -5.76 3.58
C PRO A 140 -12.88 -5.26 3.90
N LEU A 141 -12.70 -4.78 5.13
CA LEU A 141 -11.40 -4.71 5.77
C LEU A 141 -11.18 -6.02 6.52
N LEU A 142 -10.14 -6.76 6.15
CA LEU A 142 -9.85 -8.08 6.70
C LEU A 142 -8.84 -7.98 7.83
N TYR A 143 -9.01 -8.82 8.85
CA TYR A 143 -8.01 -9.15 9.85
C TYR A 143 -7.60 -10.61 9.69
N CYS A 144 -6.30 -10.88 9.58
CA CYS A 144 -5.75 -12.20 9.38
C CYS A 144 -4.80 -12.58 10.50
N SER A 145 -4.88 -13.83 10.92
CA SER A 145 -4.03 -14.41 11.97
C SER A 145 -3.68 -15.86 11.63
N LYS A 146 -3.09 -16.60 12.58
CA LYS A 146 -2.85 -18.04 12.42
C LYS A 146 -4.12 -18.85 12.17
N ASP A 147 -5.28 -18.35 12.62
CA ASP A 147 -6.58 -19.04 12.54
C ASP A 147 -7.35 -18.68 11.26
N GLY A 148 -6.70 -17.99 10.31
CA GLY A 148 -7.28 -17.53 9.05
C GLY A 148 -7.66 -16.06 9.04
N CYS A 149 -8.30 -15.65 7.94
CA CYS A 149 -8.75 -14.29 7.69
C CYS A 149 -10.23 -14.11 8.01
N GLN A 150 -10.59 -12.97 8.59
CA GLN A 150 -11.94 -12.64 9.03
C GLN A 150 -12.27 -11.19 8.68
N ASP A 151 -13.56 -10.90 8.48
CA ASP A 151 -14.02 -9.53 8.28
C ASP A 151 -13.99 -8.81 9.65
N THR A 152 -13.54 -7.56 9.65
CA THR A 152 -13.57 -6.67 10.82
C THR A 152 -14.96 -6.07 11.07
N GLY A 153 -15.90 -6.24 10.15
CA GLY A 153 -17.23 -5.63 10.14
C GLY A 153 -17.25 -4.25 9.46
N HIS A 154 -16.09 -3.75 9.02
CA HIS A 154 -15.95 -2.47 8.33
C HIS A 154 -15.84 -2.65 6.83
N TRP A 155 -16.61 -1.88 6.09
CA TRP A 155 -16.68 -1.98 4.64
C TRP A 155 -16.63 -0.61 3.94
N SER A 156 -16.12 -0.61 2.71
CA SER A 156 -16.11 0.52 1.79
C SER A 156 -16.40 0.01 0.37
N LEU A 157 -16.64 0.91 -0.59
CA LEU A 157 -16.69 0.53 -2.01
C LEU A 157 -15.31 0.27 -2.62
N GLY A 158 -14.25 0.64 -1.92
CA GLY A 158 -12.88 0.30 -2.29
C GLY A 158 -11.92 0.80 -1.24
N TRP A 159 -11.40 -0.13 -0.44
CA TRP A 159 -10.26 0.14 0.42
C TRP A 159 -8.98 0.08 -0.40
N ASN A 160 -8.05 0.98 -0.10
CA ASN A 160 -6.77 1.03 -0.80
C ASN A 160 -5.63 0.91 0.21
N GLY A 161 -4.77 1.91 0.35
CA GLY A 161 -3.68 1.92 1.32
C GLY A 161 -4.13 1.71 2.77
N ILE A 162 -3.28 1.02 3.53
CA ILE A 162 -3.44 0.81 4.97
C ILE A 162 -2.09 0.92 5.68
N ASP A 163 -2.06 1.58 6.83
CA ASP A 163 -0.88 1.63 7.70
C ASP A 163 -1.26 1.88 9.17
N PHE A 164 -0.35 1.61 10.08
CA PHE A 164 -0.55 1.87 11.50
C PHE A 164 -0.01 3.23 11.93
N ASN A 165 -0.40 3.66 13.12
CA ASN A 165 0.41 4.60 13.91
C ASN A 165 1.63 3.90 14.52
N LYS A 166 2.50 4.67 15.20
CA LYS A 166 3.81 4.21 15.68
C LYS A 166 3.73 3.06 16.69
N ASP A 167 2.80 3.14 17.62
CA ASP A 167 2.57 2.15 18.69
C ASP A 167 1.61 1.02 18.26
N ARG A 168 1.07 1.09 17.04
CA ARG A 168 0.14 0.10 16.45
C ARG A 168 -1.15 -0.07 17.25
N THR A 169 -1.58 0.98 17.93
CA THR A 169 -2.88 1.06 18.62
C THR A 169 -3.98 1.58 17.69
N GLN A 170 -3.61 2.19 16.57
CA GLN A 170 -4.54 2.68 15.55
C GLN A 170 -4.12 2.25 14.15
N VAL A 171 -5.11 2.06 13.29
CA VAL A 171 -4.93 1.77 11.87
C VAL A 171 -5.64 2.84 11.03
N ALA A 172 -4.92 3.38 10.05
CA ALA A 172 -5.43 4.31 9.06
C ALA A 172 -5.61 3.58 7.72
N VAL A 173 -6.78 3.74 7.12
CA VAL A 173 -7.19 3.05 5.89
C VAL A 173 -7.75 4.06 4.90
N VAL A 174 -7.30 3.98 3.65
CA VAL A 174 -7.80 4.82 2.56
C VAL A 174 -9.08 4.25 1.98
N SER A 175 -10.09 5.10 1.85
CA SER A 175 -11.36 4.83 1.20
C SER A 175 -11.50 5.71 -0.05
N MET A 176 -11.47 5.11 -1.24
CA MET A 176 -11.16 5.85 -2.48
C MET A 176 -12.38 6.34 -3.27
N PHE A 177 -13.58 5.74 -3.16
CA PHE A 177 -14.65 6.02 -4.15
C PHE A 177 -15.71 7.04 -3.72
N ILE A 178 -16.45 6.81 -2.62
CA ILE A 178 -17.58 7.67 -2.23
C ILE A 178 -17.17 8.73 -1.24
N ASP A 179 -16.46 8.33 -0.20
CA ASP A 179 -16.14 9.17 0.94
C ASP A 179 -14.81 9.88 0.80
N ASN A 180 -13.96 9.47 -0.18
CA ASN A 180 -12.63 10.03 -0.44
C ASN A 180 -11.96 10.41 0.87
N ALA A 181 -11.64 9.43 1.70
CA ALA A 181 -11.25 9.70 3.07
C ALA A 181 -10.16 8.76 3.55
N VAL A 182 -9.36 9.26 4.49
CA VAL A 182 -8.58 8.41 5.39
C VAL A 182 -9.43 8.13 6.62
N ARG A 183 -9.75 6.86 6.85
CA ARG A 183 -10.47 6.42 8.04
C ARG A 183 -9.50 5.88 9.07
N VAL A 184 -9.62 6.36 10.29
CA VAL A 184 -8.79 5.94 11.42
C VAL A 184 -9.64 5.11 12.37
N TYR A 185 -9.12 3.96 12.77
CA TYR A 185 -9.74 3.06 13.73
C TYR A 185 -8.79 2.79 14.88
N ALA A 186 -9.32 2.71 16.09
CA ALA A 186 -8.62 2.18 17.26
C ALA A 186 -8.72 0.65 17.25
N ILE A 187 -7.61 0.00 17.60
CA ILE A 187 -7.49 -1.45 17.64
C ILE A 187 -7.77 -1.92 19.06
N ASN A 188 -8.72 -2.84 19.22
CA ASN A 188 -8.92 -3.52 20.49
C ASN A 188 -7.77 -4.52 20.71
N GLU A 189 -6.90 -4.28 21.70
CA GLU A 189 -5.73 -5.13 21.96
C GLU A 189 -6.09 -6.59 22.27
N THR A 190 -7.20 -6.80 22.96
CA THR A 190 -7.67 -8.15 23.35
C THR A 190 -8.37 -8.85 22.19
N HIS A 191 -9.06 -8.09 21.34
CA HIS A 191 -9.80 -8.60 20.19
C HIS A 191 -9.47 -7.78 18.93
N PRO A 192 -8.26 -7.92 18.33
CA PRO A 192 -7.81 -7.01 17.27
C PRO A 192 -8.71 -6.96 16.03
N ARG A 193 -9.51 -8.00 15.78
CA ARG A 193 -10.53 -7.98 14.74
C ARG A 193 -11.58 -6.87 14.95
N GLU A 194 -11.86 -6.52 16.19
CA GLU A 194 -12.85 -5.53 16.59
C GLU A 194 -12.21 -4.14 16.59
N LEU A 195 -12.46 -3.42 15.49
CA LEU A 195 -11.99 -2.07 15.30
C LEU A 195 -13.07 -1.06 15.72
N THR A 196 -12.68 -0.04 16.45
CA THR A 196 -13.56 1.09 16.80
C THR A 196 -13.27 2.25 15.86
N HIS A 197 -14.26 2.72 15.11
CA HIS A 197 -14.08 3.89 14.25
C HIS A 197 -13.82 5.13 15.10
N VAL A 198 -12.69 5.79 14.85
CA VAL A 198 -12.29 7.01 15.56
C VAL A 198 -12.68 8.23 14.73
N ARG A 199 -12.31 8.24 13.45
CA ARG A 199 -12.58 9.38 12.57
C ARG A 199 -12.49 9.05 11.10
N SER A 200 -13.18 9.85 10.28
CA SER A 200 -12.95 9.93 8.83
C SER A 200 -12.42 11.32 8.48
N ILE A 201 -11.30 11.36 7.78
CA ILE A 201 -10.64 12.59 7.33
C ILE A 201 -10.88 12.71 5.83
N PRO A 202 -11.77 13.61 5.38
CA PRO A 202 -12.03 13.78 3.96
C PRO A 202 -10.78 14.30 3.25
N THR A 203 -10.55 13.79 2.04
CA THR A 203 -9.45 14.12 1.14
C THR A 203 -10.02 14.73 -0.14
N LEU A 204 -9.27 15.65 -0.74
CA LEU A 204 -9.69 16.33 -1.96
C LEU A 204 -9.49 15.47 -3.22
N TYR A 205 -8.67 14.43 -3.12
CA TYR A 205 -8.33 13.57 -4.24
C TYR A 205 -8.58 12.10 -3.91
N LEU A 206 -8.61 11.28 -4.97
CA LEU A 206 -8.75 9.84 -4.86
C LEU A 206 -7.42 9.28 -4.35
N MET A 207 -7.34 9.08 -3.05
CA MET A 207 -6.16 8.55 -2.38
C MET A 207 -5.99 7.08 -2.72
N ASP A 208 -4.73 6.67 -2.84
CA ASP A 208 -4.32 5.32 -3.16
C ASP A 208 -3.60 4.75 -1.92
N ASN A 209 -2.28 4.86 -1.88
CA ASN A 209 -1.47 4.36 -0.76
C ASN A 209 -1.34 5.37 0.40
N ILE A 210 -1.26 4.88 1.63
CA ILE A 210 -0.99 5.64 2.85
C ILE A 210 0.23 5.09 3.60
N ARG A 211 1.02 5.98 4.20
CA ARG A 211 2.21 5.64 4.98
C ARG A 211 2.38 6.51 6.21
N LEU A 212 2.78 5.91 7.32
CA LEU A 212 3.21 6.64 8.51
C LEU A 212 4.49 7.44 8.21
N VAL A 213 4.51 8.69 8.65
CA VAL A 213 5.69 9.55 8.67
C VAL A 213 6.14 9.66 10.12
N GLU A 214 7.32 9.11 10.40
CA GLU A 214 7.96 9.31 11.69
C GLU A 214 8.29 10.80 11.85
N SER A 215 7.55 11.49 12.73
CA SER A 215 7.84 12.86 13.12
C SER A 215 8.86 12.84 14.26
N GLU A 216 9.91 13.65 14.14
CA GLU A 216 10.96 13.79 15.18
C GLU A 216 10.50 14.63 16.38
N SER A 217 9.38 15.36 16.29
CA SER A 217 9.13 16.52 17.16
C SER A 217 7.94 16.45 18.11
N ASP A 218 7.06 15.43 18.05
CA ASP A 218 5.94 15.30 19.01
C ASP A 218 5.50 13.83 19.15
N SER A 219 5.50 13.30 20.38
CA SER A 219 4.98 11.96 20.70
C SER A 219 3.47 11.83 20.49
N ASP A 220 2.77 12.96 20.57
CA ASP A 220 1.30 13.01 20.66
C ASP A 220 0.65 13.21 19.29
N THR A 221 1.44 13.23 18.22
CA THR A 221 0.96 13.48 16.86
C THR A 221 1.34 12.32 15.95
N THR A 222 0.33 11.70 15.36
CA THR A 222 0.52 10.75 14.27
C THR A 222 0.41 11.47 12.94
N VAL A 223 1.39 11.30 12.06
CA VAL A 223 1.38 11.90 10.73
C VAL A 223 1.37 10.78 9.71
N TRP A 224 0.37 10.76 8.83
CA TRP A 224 0.38 9.93 7.66
C TRP A 224 0.59 10.77 6.41
N THR A 225 1.24 10.20 5.40
CA THR A 225 1.23 10.73 4.04
C THR A 225 0.48 9.78 3.15
N THR A 226 -0.36 10.34 2.31
CA THR A 226 -1.09 9.60 1.30
C THR A 226 -0.88 10.24 -0.06
N ALA A 227 -0.81 9.41 -1.09
CA ALA A 227 -0.65 9.84 -2.46
C ALA A 227 -1.93 9.47 -3.22
N GLY A 228 -2.38 10.33 -4.11
CA GLY A 228 -3.60 10.07 -4.86
C GLY A 228 -3.63 10.75 -6.20
N ILE A 229 -4.60 10.34 -7.02
CA ILE A 229 -4.83 10.93 -8.34
C ILE A 229 -5.82 12.09 -8.21
N THR A 230 -5.48 13.21 -8.83
CA THR A 230 -6.30 14.43 -8.76
C THR A 230 -7.67 14.23 -9.40
N ARG A 231 -7.69 13.55 -10.55
CA ARG A 231 -8.90 13.21 -11.32
C ARG A 231 -8.67 11.90 -12.05
N ALA A 232 -9.66 11.00 -11.99
CA ALA A 232 -9.60 9.71 -12.68
C ALA A 232 -9.29 9.85 -14.19
N MET A 233 -9.89 10.84 -14.86
CA MET A 233 -9.64 11.06 -16.30
C MET A 233 -8.19 11.43 -16.62
N LEU A 234 -7.55 12.28 -15.81
CA LEU A 234 -6.15 12.64 -16.02
C LEU A 234 -5.23 11.43 -15.82
N TYR A 235 -5.57 10.56 -14.88
CA TYR A 235 -4.86 9.31 -14.68
C TYR A 235 -4.98 8.38 -15.89
N LEU A 236 -6.19 8.17 -16.43
CA LEU A 236 -6.40 7.35 -17.63
C LEU A 236 -5.65 7.89 -18.87
N GLU A 237 -5.61 9.22 -19.04
CA GLU A 237 -4.81 9.84 -20.11
C GLU A 237 -3.32 9.65 -19.92
N PHE A 238 -2.86 9.75 -18.67
CA PHE A 238 -1.46 9.51 -18.32
C PHE A 238 -1.10 8.04 -18.58
N GLU A 239 -1.89 7.09 -18.08
CA GLU A 239 -1.71 5.65 -18.29
C GLU A 239 -1.60 5.32 -19.78
N LYS A 240 -2.50 5.83 -20.63
CA LYS A 240 -2.41 5.66 -22.09
C LYS A 240 -1.06 6.10 -22.66
N LYS A 241 -0.48 7.19 -22.17
CA LYS A 241 0.85 7.65 -22.60
C LYS A 241 1.96 6.69 -22.16
N VAL A 242 1.91 6.20 -20.92
CA VAL A 242 2.89 5.21 -20.44
C VAL A 242 2.80 3.91 -21.24
N MET A 243 1.56 3.46 -21.51
CA MET A 243 1.28 2.27 -22.31
C MET A 243 1.72 2.38 -23.76
N ALA A 244 1.70 3.60 -24.32
CA ALA A 244 2.27 3.90 -25.63
C ALA A 244 3.81 4.00 -25.63
N GLY A 245 4.48 3.73 -24.50
CA GLY A 245 5.93 3.81 -24.39
C GLY A 245 6.47 5.23 -24.45
N ALA A 246 5.70 6.23 -23.98
CA ALA A 246 6.16 7.61 -24.00
C ALA A 246 7.47 7.77 -23.20
N PRO A 247 8.45 8.52 -23.72
CA PRO A 247 9.72 8.74 -23.04
C PRO A 247 9.53 9.58 -21.78
N LYS A 248 10.45 9.45 -20.81
CA LYS A 248 10.35 10.04 -19.46
C LYS A 248 10.04 11.54 -19.46
N GLU A 249 10.57 12.28 -20.42
CA GLU A 249 10.40 13.73 -20.56
C GLU A 249 8.93 14.09 -20.85
N LYS A 250 8.20 13.21 -21.56
CA LYS A 250 6.75 13.35 -21.83
C LYS A 250 5.88 12.85 -20.67
N LEU A 251 6.47 12.18 -19.67
CA LEU A 251 5.81 11.72 -18.44
C LEU A 251 6.07 12.65 -17.25
N SER A 252 6.69 13.82 -17.48
CA SER A 252 7.16 14.75 -16.44
C SER A 252 6.08 15.37 -15.55
N ARG A 253 4.80 15.18 -15.88
CA ARG A 253 3.66 15.55 -15.02
C ARG A 253 2.81 14.32 -14.71
N VAL A 254 3.19 13.60 -13.67
CA VAL A 254 2.33 12.58 -13.07
C VAL A 254 1.09 13.30 -12.50
N PRO A 255 -0.15 12.91 -12.84
CA PRO A 255 -1.38 13.59 -12.39
C PRO A 255 -1.73 13.27 -10.93
N ALA A 256 -0.70 13.17 -10.10
CA ALA A 256 -0.78 12.79 -8.71
C ALA A 256 -0.48 13.96 -7.78
N GLN A 257 -1.09 13.92 -6.61
CA GLN A 257 -0.82 14.84 -5.52
C GLN A 257 -0.53 14.04 -4.25
N VAL A 258 0.27 14.65 -3.39
CA VAL A 258 0.63 14.10 -2.08
C VAL A 258 -0.04 14.96 -1.06
N GLN A 259 -0.75 14.32 -0.14
CA GLN A 259 -1.34 14.96 1.01
C GLN A 259 -0.68 14.40 2.27
N LYS A 260 -0.14 15.29 3.09
CA LYS A 260 0.28 14.95 4.45
C LYS A 260 -0.90 15.19 5.37
N VAL A 261 -1.39 14.14 6.01
CA VAL A 261 -2.47 14.13 6.98
C VAL A 261 -1.87 14.04 8.37
N THR A 262 -1.94 15.14 9.12
CA THR A 262 -1.47 15.19 10.50
C THR A 262 -2.65 15.00 11.44
N VAL A 263 -2.55 14.10 12.40
CA VAL A 263 -3.56 13.79 13.41
C VAL A 263 -2.93 13.90 14.79
N GLY A 264 -3.26 14.96 15.54
CA GLY A 264 -2.86 15.10 16.94
C GLY A 264 -3.86 14.42 17.88
N THR A 265 -3.39 13.53 18.74
CA THR A 265 -4.17 12.84 19.79
C THR A 265 -3.74 13.34 21.17
N MET A 266 -4.68 13.68 22.05
CA MET A 266 -4.40 13.81 23.49
C MET A 266 -4.91 12.57 24.22
N ASP A 267 -4.15 12.13 25.23
CA ASP A 267 -4.69 11.27 26.29
C ASP A 267 -5.88 12.00 26.93
N SER A 268 -7.08 11.46 26.78
CA SER A 268 -8.24 12.05 27.44
C SER A 268 -8.23 11.66 28.92
N SER A 269 -7.75 12.58 29.76
CA SER A 269 -8.12 12.52 31.16
C SER A 269 -9.64 12.70 31.25
N GLU A 270 -10.31 11.72 31.87
CA GLU A 270 -11.71 11.67 32.32
C GLU A 270 -12.74 10.85 31.51
N LYS A 271 -12.53 10.49 30.24
CA LYS A 271 -13.52 9.67 29.49
C LYS A 271 -12.99 8.47 28.69
N GLY A 272 -11.68 8.26 28.62
CA GLY A 272 -11.09 7.03 28.07
C GLY A 272 -11.16 6.87 26.55
N GLU A 273 -11.71 7.83 25.82
CA GLU A 273 -11.68 7.87 24.35
C GLU A 273 -10.67 8.93 23.88
N PRO A 274 -9.69 8.60 23.02
CA PRO A 274 -8.70 9.56 22.55
C PRO A 274 -9.35 10.68 21.72
N GLU A 275 -9.16 11.93 22.13
CA GLU A 275 -9.72 13.10 21.43
C GLU A 275 -8.72 13.66 20.42
N ILE A 276 -9.08 13.69 19.14
CA ILE A 276 -8.25 14.27 18.06
C ILE A 276 -8.52 15.77 17.94
N ARG A 277 -7.54 16.60 18.32
CA ARG A 277 -7.68 18.07 18.37
C ARG A 277 -7.40 18.79 17.05
N LYS A 278 -6.54 18.24 16.19
CA LYS A 278 -6.09 18.93 14.96
C LYS A 278 -5.91 17.96 13.81
N VAL A 279 -6.52 18.31 12.68
CA VAL A 279 -6.24 17.70 11.38
C VAL A 279 -5.62 18.79 10.52
N ASN A 280 -4.40 18.56 10.01
CA ASN A 280 -3.79 19.43 9.02
C ASN A 280 -3.54 18.64 7.73
N ILE A 281 -3.93 19.22 6.59
CA ILE A 281 -3.67 18.68 5.26
C ILE A 281 -2.72 19.64 4.55
N GLU A 282 -1.49 19.22 4.31
CA GLU A 282 -0.49 20.00 3.58
C GLU A 282 -0.34 19.47 2.16
N GLU A 283 -0.46 20.37 1.17
CA GLU A 283 -0.11 20.14 -0.24
C GLU A 283 1.30 20.69 -0.52
N GLY A 284 2.01 20.16 -1.53
CA GLY A 284 3.24 20.80 -2.01
C GLY A 284 4.44 19.90 -2.28
N TYR A 285 4.27 18.59 -2.33
CA TYR A 285 5.36 17.70 -2.71
C TYR A 285 5.44 17.60 -4.23
N LYS A 286 6.64 17.82 -4.79
CA LYS A 286 6.88 17.56 -6.22
C LYS A 286 7.00 16.07 -6.45
N VAL A 287 6.32 15.56 -7.48
CA VAL A 287 6.34 14.15 -7.87
C VAL A 287 7.38 13.95 -8.98
N GLU A 288 8.40 13.13 -8.73
CA GLU A 288 9.50 12.81 -9.66
C GLU A 288 9.46 11.32 -10.04
N VAL A 289 9.46 11.01 -11.34
CA VAL A 289 9.63 9.62 -11.81
C VAL A 289 11.10 9.22 -11.68
N LEU A 290 11.41 8.29 -10.77
CA LEU A 290 12.76 7.77 -10.59
C LEU A 290 13.09 6.70 -11.62
N HIS A 291 12.14 5.83 -11.90
CA HIS A 291 12.34 4.69 -12.79
C HIS A 291 11.03 4.33 -13.49
N SER A 292 11.12 4.01 -14.78
CA SER A 292 10.04 3.45 -15.58
C SER A 292 10.54 2.15 -16.17
N SER A 293 9.75 1.08 -16.02
CA SER A 293 9.99 -0.16 -16.76
C SER A 293 8.71 -0.58 -17.48
N SER A 294 8.83 -0.89 -18.76
CA SER A 294 7.80 -1.60 -19.51
C SER A 294 7.69 -3.04 -19.00
N GLY A 295 6.53 -3.42 -18.47
CA GLY A 295 6.26 -4.76 -17.93
C GLY A 295 5.55 -5.66 -18.95
N TRP A 296 5.90 -6.95 -18.90
CA TRP A 296 5.82 -7.97 -19.96
C TRP A 296 4.45 -8.55 -20.35
N PHE A 297 3.35 -8.14 -19.72
CA PHE A 297 2.04 -8.68 -20.09
C PHE A 297 1.46 -7.94 -21.30
N ASN A 298 1.59 -8.52 -22.51
CA ASN A 298 0.78 -8.17 -23.70
C ASN A 298 0.48 -6.67 -23.88
N ASN A 299 1.50 -5.79 -23.81
CA ASN A 299 1.32 -4.34 -23.95
C ASN A 299 0.30 -3.72 -22.96
N SER A 300 0.16 -4.23 -21.72
CA SER A 300 -0.96 -3.83 -20.83
C SER A 300 -0.58 -3.15 -19.50
N MET A 301 0.63 -3.28 -18.95
CA MET A 301 1.02 -2.47 -17.77
C MET A 301 2.52 -2.13 -17.70
N SER A 302 2.80 -0.85 -17.54
CA SER A 302 4.13 -0.28 -17.28
C SER A 302 4.22 0.11 -15.80
N SER A 303 5.34 -0.19 -15.14
CA SER A 303 5.53 0.14 -13.72
C SER A 303 6.38 1.41 -13.59
N LEU A 304 5.89 2.38 -12.82
CA LEU A 304 6.54 3.67 -12.58
C LEU A 304 6.91 3.79 -11.11
N THR A 305 8.20 3.75 -10.80
CA THR A 305 8.68 4.12 -9.46
C THR A 305 8.75 5.63 -9.34
N VAL A 306 8.05 6.17 -8.37
CA VAL A 306 7.90 7.61 -8.20
C VAL A 306 8.35 8.03 -6.80
N ALA A 307 9.17 9.06 -6.74
CA ALA A 307 9.57 9.72 -5.51
C ALA A 307 8.88 11.05 -5.39
N THR A 308 8.78 11.54 -4.16
CA THR A 308 8.35 12.90 -3.92
C THR A 308 9.36 13.66 -3.13
N VAL A 309 9.47 14.94 -3.45
CA VAL A 309 10.40 15.85 -2.78
C VAL A 309 9.56 16.88 -2.06
N SER A 310 9.68 16.89 -0.74
CA SER A 310 9.05 17.88 0.12
C SER A 310 9.57 19.29 -0.16
N PRO A 311 8.84 20.35 0.22
CA PRO A 311 9.31 21.72 0.11
C PRO A 311 10.65 21.98 0.83
N SER A 312 10.96 21.24 1.90
CA SER A 312 12.23 21.33 2.63
C SER A 312 13.38 20.54 2.00
N GLY A 313 13.16 19.92 0.84
CA GLY A 313 14.17 19.11 0.14
C GLY A 313 14.30 17.68 0.65
N LYS A 314 13.60 17.28 1.72
CA LYS A 314 13.52 15.86 2.13
C LYS A 314 12.81 15.06 1.04
N THR A 315 13.45 14.00 0.55
CA THR A 315 12.86 13.08 -0.43
C THR A 315 12.09 12.00 0.33
N MET A 316 10.79 11.87 0.05
CA MET A 316 9.91 10.83 0.55
C MET A 316 9.46 9.96 -0.62
N LEU A 317 9.72 8.66 -0.57
CA LEU A 317 9.23 7.72 -1.57
C LEU A 317 7.76 7.41 -1.29
N LEU A 318 6.90 7.61 -2.28
CA LEU A 318 5.46 7.31 -2.15
C LEU A 318 5.07 5.94 -2.70
N GLY A 319 5.98 5.27 -3.40
CA GLY A 319 5.73 3.97 -4.03
C GLY A 319 5.61 4.05 -5.55
N SER A 320 4.87 3.11 -6.13
CA SER A 320 4.63 3.00 -7.57
C SER A 320 3.24 3.52 -7.89
N PHE A 321 3.09 4.46 -8.84
CA PHE A 321 1.80 4.64 -9.50
C PHE A 321 1.68 3.45 -10.46
N CYS A 322 0.69 2.59 -10.25
CA CYS A 322 0.63 1.22 -10.80
C CYS A 322 1.53 0.25 -10.02
N ASP A 323 1.05 -0.12 -8.83
CA ASP A 323 1.47 -1.17 -7.90
C ASP A 323 2.41 -2.24 -8.41
N ARG A 324 3.73 -2.17 -8.07
CA ARG A 324 4.67 -3.32 -8.05
C ARG A 324 5.97 -3.15 -7.22
N LYS A 325 6.25 -2.01 -6.56
CA LYS A 325 7.63 -1.69 -6.14
C LYS A 325 7.77 -1.12 -4.72
N LEU A 326 8.73 -1.66 -3.98
CA LEU A 326 9.11 -1.33 -2.61
C LEU A 326 10.15 -0.20 -2.55
N ALA A 327 10.11 0.57 -1.46
CA ALA A 327 11.11 1.53 -1.06
C ALA A 327 11.53 1.23 0.38
N ILE A 328 12.77 0.79 0.61
CA ILE A 328 13.32 0.57 1.95
C ILE A 328 14.32 1.69 2.22
N CYS A 329 14.03 2.55 3.20
CA CYS A 329 14.96 3.59 3.65
C CYS A 329 15.71 3.09 4.89
N ARG A 330 17.04 3.01 4.81
CA ARG A 330 17.89 2.99 6.00
C ARG A 330 18.24 4.43 6.33
N GLY A 331 17.77 4.95 7.47
CA GLY A 331 18.23 6.24 7.97
C GLY A 331 19.73 6.18 8.28
N PRO A 332 20.46 7.31 8.21
CA PRO A 332 21.81 7.36 8.77
C PRO A 332 21.73 6.94 10.24
N LYS A 333 22.61 6.01 10.66
CA LYS A 333 22.83 5.80 12.09
C LYS A 333 23.28 7.13 12.68
N ALA A 334 22.58 7.60 13.72
CA ALA A 334 23.07 8.67 14.59
C ALA A 334 24.40 8.26 15.24
#